data_AF-A0A256ZNJ8-F1
#
_entry.id   AF-A0A256ZNJ8-F1
#
_cell.length_a   1.000
_cell.length_b   1.000
_cell.length_c   1.000
_cell.angle_alpha   90.00
_cell.angle_beta   90.00
_cell.angle_gamma   90.00
#
_symmetry.space_group_name_H-M   'P 1'
#
loop_
_entity.id
_entity.type
_entity.pdbx_description
1 polymer ?
#
loop_
_entity_poly.entity_id
_entity_poly.type
_entity_poly.pdbx_seq_one_letter_code
_entity_poly.pdbx_strand_id
1 'polypeptide(L)'
;MTGHEPISGKKLFKPLIDRDCIVMAANTRYIPGVAKGILQAAKDTNSPILSEIARSESDLKGGYTGYTPAEFAEKIMDIANEVGLNKWVLHADHISVKKGDRETIEGTKELVKSQIKAGFTSFAIDASHIFNFEGETVREELEGNLDATIEIGRFISKEMGSESYGLEVEVGEVGRKDEEGFILTSPEQASTFISELNNAGVEPDLLATANGSTHGNIYDERGVKIEQVSIDIERTKNIAKALREMGSHVRIAQHGITGTPLHLIATQFPRGDVIKGNVGTFWQNIVWDILKVYEIDLYEKIEKWVLEKYAGKGKRVP
;
A
#
# COMPACT_ATOMS: atom_id res chain seq x y z
N MET A 1 -14.08 11.84 -26.81
CA MET A 1 -13.62 10.62 -26.11
C MET A 1 -13.64 10.95 -24.63
N THR A 2 -14.66 10.53 -23.88
CA THR A 2 -14.59 10.57 -22.42
C THR A 2 -13.95 9.26 -22.00
N GLY A 3 -12.62 9.24 -21.89
CA GLY A 3 -11.86 8.04 -21.53
C GLY A 3 -12.19 7.57 -20.12
N HIS A 4 -12.01 6.27 -19.86
CA HIS A 4 -12.13 5.66 -18.54
C HIS A 4 -10.89 5.97 -17.68
N GLU A 5 -10.55 7.25 -17.54
CA GLU A 5 -9.36 7.73 -16.84
C GLU A 5 -9.45 7.53 -15.32
N PRO A 6 -8.32 7.35 -14.61
CA PRO A 6 -8.33 7.26 -13.16
C PRO A 6 -8.79 8.59 -12.53
N ILE A 7 -9.59 8.51 -11.47
CA ILE A 7 -9.99 9.68 -10.68
C ILE A 7 -8.93 10.03 -9.65
N SER A 8 -8.97 11.24 -9.10
CA SER A 8 -8.13 11.62 -7.94
C SER A 8 -8.41 10.71 -6.74
N GLY A 9 -7.34 10.23 -6.08
CA GLY A 9 -7.46 9.46 -4.84
C GLY A 9 -8.28 10.20 -3.77
N LYS A 10 -8.03 11.51 -3.58
CA LYS A 10 -8.79 12.37 -2.66
C LYS A 10 -10.30 12.37 -2.96
N LYS A 11 -10.69 12.37 -4.24
CA LYS A 11 -12.11 12.26 -4.65
C LYS A 11 -12.71 10.89 -4.32
N LEU A 12 -11.91 9.83 -4.30
CA LEU A 12 -12.32 8.49 -3.91
C LEU A 12 -12.40 8.35 -2.38
N PHE A 13 -11.43 8.86 -1.63
CA PHE A 13 -11.33 8.64 -0.17
C PHE A 13 -12.32 9.46 0.64
N LYS A 14 -12.50 10.74 0.30
CA LYS A 14 -13.35 11.67 1.06
C LYS A 14 -14.78 11.16 1.30
N PRO A 15 -15.48 10.55 0.32
CA PRO A 15 -16.82 10.00 0.53
C PRO A 15 -16.88 8.74 1.41
N LEU A 16 -15.75 8.05 1.63
CA LEU A 16 -15.67 6.80 2.39
C LEU A 16 -15.51 7.03 3.90
N ILE A 17 -15.14 8.24 4.30
CA ILE A 17 -15.03 8.64 5.70
C ILE A 17 -16.34 8.29 6.43
N ASP A 18 -16.21 7.53 7.51
CA ASP A 18 -17.32 7.08 8.38
C ASP A 18 -18.38 6.22 7.68
N ARG A 19 -18.08 5.69 6.49
CA ARG A 19 -18.92 4.72 5.79
C ARG A 19 -18.53 3.30 6.18
N ASP A 20 -19.52 2.42 6.32
CA ASP A 20 -19.32 1.00 6.61
C ASP A 20 -18.79 0.23 5.39
N CYS A 21 -17.61 0.61 4.90
CA CYS A 21 -16.94 0.00 3.76
C CYS A 21 -15.42 0.17 3.83
N ILE A 22 -14.72 -0.72 3.12
CA ILE A 22 -13.29 -0.64 2.84
C ILE A 22 -13.13 -0.81 1.34
N VAL A 23 -12.41 0.09 0.69
CA VAL A 23 -12.08 -0.04 -0.72
C VAL A 23 -10.78 -0.83 -0.86
N MET A 24 -10.81 -1.81 -1.75
CA MET A 24 -9.65 -2.62 -2.03
C MET A 24 -8.65 -1.85 -2.89
N ALA A 25 -7.38 -1.97 -2.52
CA ALA A 25 -6.26 -1.60 -3.35
C ALA A 25 -5.52 -2.87 -3.77
N ALA A 26 -5.40 -3.06 -5.08
CA ALA A 26 -4.93 -4.32 -5.65
C ALA A 26 -3.59 -4.13 -6.34
N ASN A 27 -2.54 -4.79 -5.82
CA ASN A 27 -1.26 -4.83 -6.53
C ASN A 27 -1.35 -5.77 -7.75
N THR A 28 -1.67 -5.20 -8.91
CA THR A 28 -1.98 -5.94 -10.13
C THR A 28 -0.71 -6.28 -10.93
N ARG A 29 0.04 -7.29 -10.50
CA ARG A 29 1.32 -7.69 -11.12
C ARG A 29 1.19 -8.51 -12.40
N TYR A 30 0.08 -9.21 -12.59
CA TYR A 30 -0.17 -10.06 -13.76
C TYR A 30 -1.19 -9.41 -14.70
N ILE A 31 -0.69 -8.82 -15.78
CA ILE A 31 -1.44 -7.98 -16.73
C ILE A 31 -1.35 -8.57 -18.15
N PRO A 32 -2.46 -8.73 -18.89
CA PRO A 32 -3.83 -8.35 -18.53
C PRO A 32 -4.52 -9.31 -17.54
N GLY A 33 -4.03 -10.55 -17.39
CA GLY A 33 -4.66 -11.66 -16.67
C GLY A 33 -5.51 -11.30 -15.44
N VAL A 34 -4.89 -11.25 -14.26
CA VAL A 34 -5.64 -11.01 -13.00
C VAL A 34 -6.16 -9.58 -12.93
N ALA A 35 -5.42 -8.61 -13.48
CA ALA A 35 -5.83 -7.20 -13.50
C ALA A 35 -7.21 -7.01 -14.15
N LYS A 36 -7.44 -7.61 -15.32
CA LYS A 36 -8.73 -7.54 -16.03
C LYS A 36 -9.87 -8.17 -15.24
N GLY A 37 -9.62 -9.31 -14.59
CA GLY A 37 -10.62 -9.96 -13.73
C GLY A 37 -11.04 -9.06 -12.56
N ILE A 38 -10.08 -8.40 -11.90
CA ILE A 38 -10.36 -7.48 -10.79
C ILE A 38 -11.15 -6.26 -11.26
N LEU A 39 -10.71 -5.62 -12.35
CA LEU A 39 -11.39 -4.44 -12.90
C LEU A 39 -12.80 -4.77 -13.40
N GLN A 40 -13.00 -5.94 -14.00
CA GLN A 40 -14.32 -6.44 -14.38
C GLN A 40 -15.21 -6.66 -13.15
N ALA A 41 -14.71 -7.29 -12.09
CA ALA A 41 -15.46 -7.49 -10.84
C ALA A 41 -15.83 -6.15 -10.18
N ALA A 42 -14.94 -5.16 -10.20
CA ALA A 42 -15.24 -3.81 -9.72
C ALA A 42 -16.39 -3.17 -10.50
N LYS A 43 -16.41 -3.34 -11.83
CA LYS A 43 -17.54 -2.88 -12.67
C LYS A 43 -18.83 -3.61 -12.34
N ASP A 44 -18.80 -4.94 -12.28
CA ASP A 44 -19.98 -5.78 -12.07
C ASP A 44 -20.63 -5.53 -10.70
N THR A 45 -19.81 -5.18 -9.71
CA THR A 45 -20.28 -4.83 -8.35
C THR A 45 -20.55 -3.33 -8.17
N ASN A 46 -20.31 -2.49 -9.18
CA ASN A 46 -20.36 -1.03 -9.10
C ASN A 46 -19.52 -0.46 -7.95
N SER A 47 -18.39 -1.10 -7.66
CA SER A 47 -17.48 -0.73 -6.57
C SER A 47 -16.31 0.11 -7.09
N PRO A 48 -15.85 1.11 -6.33
CA PRO A 48 -14.58 1.74 -6.63
C PRO A 48 -13.41 0.78 -6.35
N ILE A 49 -12.27 0.98 -7.02
CA ILE A 49 -11.06 0.16 -6.83
C ILE A 49 -9.80 1.00 -7.00
N LEU A 50 -8.72 0.67 -6.29
CA LEU A 50 -7.39 1.16 -6.61
C LEU A 50 -6.61 0.04 -7.32
N SER A 51 -6.03 0.36 -8.48
CA SER A 51 -4.95 -0.46 -9.05
C SER A 51 -3.64 0.16 -8.59
N GLU A 52 -2.85 -0.61 -7.86
CA GLU A 52 -1.64 -0.11 -7.23
C GLU A 52 -0.39 -0.90 -7.62
N ILE A 53 0.78 -0.26 -7.50
CA ILE A 53 2.07 -0.91 -7.73
C ILE A 53 3.14 -0.28 -6.85
N ALA A 54 3.94 -1.11 -6.18
CA ALA A 54 4.98 -0.66 -5.26
C ALA A 54 6.24 -0.18 -5.99
N ARG A 55 7.09 0.65 -5.35
CA ARG A 55 8.40 1.04 -5.92
C ARG A 55 9.28 -0.15 -6.30
N SER A 56 9.24 -1.24 -5.53
CA SER A 56 10.02 -2.45 -5.84
C SER A 56 9.48 -3.19 -7.06
N GLU A 57 8.18 -3.07 -7.32
CA GLU A 57 7.48 -3.69 -8.43
C GLU A 57 7.70 -2.92 -9.72
N SER A 58 7.60 -1.59 -9.66
CA SER A 58 7.77 -0.68 -10.77
C SER A 58 8.59 0.54 -10.35
N ASP A 59 9.76 0.66 -10.96
CA ASP A 59 10.62 1.83 -10.87
C ASP A 59 11.03 2.32 -12.27
N LEU A 60 11.93 3.30 -12.34
CA LEU A 60 12.42 3.84 -13.62
C LEU A 60 13.14 2.80 -14.51
N LYS A 61 13.50 1.63 -13.96
CA LYS A 61 14.19 0.53 -14.65
C LYS A 61 13.30 -0.71 -14.83
N GLY A 62 12.05 -0.64 -14.39
CA GLY A 62 11.09 -1.74 -14.50
C GLY A 62 10.81 -2.50 -13.21
N GLY A 63 11.51 -2.21 -12.11
CA GLY A 63 11.40 -2.99 -10.86
C GLY A 63 11.58 -4.50 -11.08
N TYR A 64 11.02 -5.32 -10.18
CA TYR A 64 11.05 -6.78 -10.38
C TYR A 64 9.97 -7.30 -11.34
N THR A 65 8.94 -6.49 -11.66
CA THR A 65 7.88 -6.90 -12.59
C THR A 65 8.27 -6.68 -14.05
N GLY A 66 9.28 -5.84 -14.30
CA GLY A 66 9.67 -5.38 -15.63
C GLY A 66 8.85 -4.21 -16.16
N TYR A 67 7.92 -3.64 -15.37
CA TYR A 67 7.12 -2.48 -15.77
C TYR A 67 7.70 -1.17 -15.25
N THR A 68 7.94 -0.22 -16.14
CA THR A 68 8.07 1.19 -15.78
C THR A 68 6.71 1.78 -15.39
N PRO A 69 6.64 2.94 -14.71
CA PRO A 69 5.37 3.58 -14.37
C PRO A 69 4.46 3.81 -15.59
N ALA A 70 5.05 4.20 -16.73
CA ALA A 70 4.33 4.42 -17.97
C ALA A 70 3.70 3.13 -18.52
N GLU A 71 4.47 2.04 -18.59
CA GLU A 71 3.98 0.75 -19.10
C GLU A 71 2.90 0.15 -18.20
N PHE A 72 3.06 0.27 -16.88
CA PHE A 72 2.03 -0.17 -15.95
C PHE A 72 0.73 0.64 -16.14
N ALA A 73 0.84 1.97 -16.12
CA ALA A 73 -0.31 2.86 -16.27
C ALA A 73 -1.06 2.63 -17.58
N GLU A 74 -0.34 2.57 -18.71
CA GLU A 74 -0.90 2.33 -20.04
C GLU A 74 -1.72 1.04 -20.05
N LYS A 75 -1.16 -0.08 -19.57
CA LYS A 75 -1.86 -1.36 -19.59
C LYS A 75 -3.10 -1.37 -18.70
N ILE A 76 -3.06 -0.74 -17.53
CA ILE A 76 -4.23 -0.65 -16.64
C ILE A 76 -5.30 0.25 -17.26
N MET A 77 -4.92 1.37 -17.87
CA MET A 77 -5.86 2.26 -18.58
C MET A 77 -6.51 1.55 -19.77
N ASP A 78 -5.75 0.77 -20.54
CA ASP A 78 -6.30 -0.04 -21.64
C ASP A 78 -7.36 -1.03 -21.15
N ILE A 79 -7.10 -1.71 -20.03
CA ILE A 79 -8.05 -2.63 -19.42
C ILE A 79 -9.26 -1.87 -18.86
N ALA A 80 -9.06 -0.74 -18.20
CA ALA A 80 -10.16 0.08 -17.69
C ALA A 80 -11.07 0.59 -18.83
N ASN A 81 -10.48 0.96 -19.98
CA ASN A 81 -11.21 1.31 -21.19
C ASN A 81 -11.95 0.11 -21.80
N GLU A 82 -11.30 -1.04 -21.89
CA GLU A 82 -11.91 -2.27 -22.43
C GLU A 82 -13.10 -2.72 -21.56
N VAL A 83 -12.91 -2.74 -20.23
CA VAL A 83 -13.95 -3.10 -19.26
C VAL A 83 -15.02 -2.01 -19.20
N GLY A 84 -14.68 -0.74 -19.42
CA GLY A 84 -15.56 0.40 -19.25
C GLY A 84 -15.74 0.82 -17.79
N LEU A 85 -14.66 0.81 -17.01
CA LEU A 85 -14.66 1.12 -15.57
C LEU A 85 -14.36 2.61 -15.33
N ASN A 86 -15.28 3.33 -14.68
CA ASN A 86 -15.15 4.78 -14.44
C ASN A 86 -14.75 5.19 -13.01
N LYS A 87 -14.74 4.23 -12.07
CA LYS A 87 -14.52 4.50 -10.65
C LYS A 87 -13.26 3.78 -10.19
N TRP A 88 -12.12 4.26 -10.64
CA TRP A 88 -10.85 3.66 -10.25
C TRP A 88 -9.75 4.70 -10.07
N VAL A 89 -8.74 4.36 -9.29
CA VAL A 89 -7.57 5.20 -9.01
C VAL A 89 -6.32 4.41 -9.39
N LEU A 90 -5.35 5.10 -9.98
CA LEU A 90 -4.02 4.57 -10.21
C LEU A 90 -3.12 5.04 -9.05
N HIS A 91 -2.69 4.10 -8.21
CA HIS A 91 -2.01 4.38 -6.95
C HIS A 91 -0.56 3.92 -6.96
N ALA A 92 0.36 4.80 -6.58
CA ALA A 92 1.77 4.48 -6.38
C ALA A 92 1.93 4.02 -4.93
N ASP A 93 2.00 2.70 -4.75
CA ASP A 93 2.12 2.06 -3.45
C ASP A 93 3.57 2.13 -2.94
N HIS A 94 3.76 2.09 -1.62
CA HIS A 94 5.07 2.08 -0.94
C HIS A 94 6.20 2.78 -1.71
N ILE A 95 6.12 4.11 -1.86
CA ILE A 95 7.22 4.92 -2.39
C ILE A 95 8.30 5.00 -1.30
N SER A 96 9.03 3.89 -1.13
CA SER A 96 9.91 3.68 0.01
C SER A 96 11.10 4.64 -0.04
N VAL A 97 11.35 5.34 1.07
CA VAL A 97 12.47 6.25 1.32
C VAL A 97 13.26 5.68 2.49
N LYS A 98 14.36 5.00 2.17
CA LYS A 98 15.16 4.27 3.18
C LYS A 98 16.19 5.12 3.90
N LYS A 99 16.48 6.31 3.36
CA LYS A 99 17.47 7.27 3.87
C LYS A 99 17.01 8.68 3.56
N GLY A 100 17.25 9.60 4.49
CA GLY A 100 16.97 11.03 4.33
C GLY A 100 18.06 11.80 3.57
N ASP A 101 19.00 11.11 2.92
CA ASP A 101 20.05 11.77 2.16
C ASP A 101 19.52 12.38 0.85
N ARG A 102 20.21 13.43 0.38
CA ARG A 102 19.81 14.21 -0.78
C ARG A 102 19.64 13.35 -2.05
N GLU A 103 20.50 12.35 -2.23
CA GLU A 103 20.46 11.44 -3.37
C GLU A 103 19.16 10.62 -3.37
N THR A 104 18.80 10.03 -2.23
CA THR A 104 17.59 9.22 -2.06
C THR A 104 16.33 10.05 -2.29
N ILE A 105 16.29 11.26 -1.73
CA ILE A 105 15.14 12.17 -1.91
C ILE A 105 14.97 12.58 -3.37
N GLU A 106 16.04 12.98 -4.05
CA GLU A 106 15.96 13.39 -5.45
C GLU A 106 15.62 12.22 -6.38
N GLY A 107 16.21 11.04 -6.17
CA GLY A 107 15.84 9.85 -6.90
C GLY A 107 14.37 9.46 -6.70
N THR A 108 13.83 9.72 -5.51
CA THR A 108 12.40 9.50 -5.22
C THR A 108 11.52 10.50 -5.95
N LYS A 109 11.90 11.79 -5.99
CA LYS A 109 11.18 12.80 -6.76
C LYS A 109 11.18 12.52 -8.26
N GLU A 110 12.28 12.00 -8.82
CA GLU A 110 12.31 11.60 -10.23
C GLU A 110 11.37 10.43 -10.52
N LEU A 111 11.28 9.45 -9.63
CA LEU A 111 10.29 8.38 -9.73
C LEU A 111 8.85 8.94 -9.66
N VAL A 112 8.56 9.77 -8.67
CA VAL A 112 7.26 10.42 -8.49
C VAL A 112 6.89 11.23 -9.73
N LYS A 113 7.81 12.00 -10.29
CA LYS A 113 7.60 12.77 -11.51
C LYS A 113 7.25 11.88 -12.70
N SER A 114 7.91 10.73 -12.82
CA SER A 114 7.58 9.72 -13.83
C SER A 114 6.19 9.13 -13.63
N GLN A 115 5.80 8.83 -12.39
CA GLN A 115 4.45 8.36 -12.04
C GLN A 115 3.38 9.42 -12.34
N ILE A 116 3.60 10.69 -11.99
CA ILE A 116 2.71 11.81 -12.33
C ILE A 116 2.51 11.89 -13.84
N LYS A 117 3.62 11.86 -14.61
CA LYS A 117 3.56 11.89 -16.08
C LYS A 117 2.82 10.68 -16.67
N ALA A 118 2.91 9.53 -16.02
CA ALA A 118 2.21 8.30 -16.42
C ALA A 118 0.70 8.31 -16.09
N GLY A 119 0.22 9.29 -15.32
CA GLY A 119 -1.21 9.41 -14.97
C GLY A 119 -1.58 8.82 -13.61
N PHE A 120 -0.62 8.61 -12.70
CA PHE A 120 -0.92 8.24 -11.31
C PHE A 120 -1.66 9.38 -10.61
N THR A 121 -2.68 9.03 -9.83
CA THR A 121 -3.59 9.98 -9.17
C THR A 121 -3.63 9.80 -7.65
N SER A 122 -2.78 8.93 -7.11
CA SER A 122 -2.60 8.76 -5.68
C SER A 122 -1.21 8.19 -5.36
N PHE A 123 -0.63 8.60 -4.24
CA PHE A 123 0.76 8.30 -3.87
C PHE A 123 0.85 7.94 -2.39
N ALA A 124 1.52 6.83 -2.06
CA ALA A 124 1.86 6.42 -0.71
C ALA A 124 3.34 6.70 -0.42
N ILE A 125 3.65 7.73 0.34
CA ILE A 125 5.01 8.03 0.78
C ILE A 125 5.32 7.18 2.01
N ASP A 126 6.35 6.34 1.90
CA ASP A 126 6.79 5.49 2.99
C ASP A 126 8.23 5.85 3.37
N ALA A 127 8.37 6.78 4.31
CA ALA A 127 9.64 7.14 4.93
C ALA A 127 9.76 6.58 6.36
N SER A 128 8.94 5.58 6.70
CA SER A 128 8.87 4.98 8.04
C SER A 128 10.18 4.33 8.49
N HIS A 129 11.05 3.97 7.53
CA HIS A 129 12.39 3.43 7.77
C HIS A 129 13.38 4.42 8.40
N ILE A 130 13.09 5.73 8.37
CA ILE A 130 13.98 6.77 8.89
C ILE A 130 13.54 7.11 10.32
N PHE A 131 13.65 6.13 11.22
CA PHE A 131 13.26 6.26 12.62
C PHE A 131 14.47 6.52 13.51
N ASN A 132 14.37 7.51 14.39
CA ASN A 132 15.43 7.86 15.35
C ASN A 132 15.21 7.17 16.69
N PHE A 133 15.96 6.10 16.96
CA PHE A 133 15.88 5.35 18.22
C PHE A 133 16.46 6.08 19.43
N GLU A 134 17.17 7.19 19.22
CA GLU A 134 17.79 7.99 20.27
C GLU A 134 16.95 9.24 20.61
N GLY A 135 15.78 9.42 19.97
CA GLY A 135 14.87 10.52 20.27
C GLY A 135 14.30 10.43 21.68
N GLU A 136 14.26 11.56 22.40
CA GLU A 136 13.67 11.64 23.75
C GLU A 136 12.17 11.95 23.71
N THR A 137 11.70 12.43 22.56
CA THR A 137 10.28 12.70 22.29
C THR A 137 9.80 11.99 21.03
N VAL A 138 8.50 11.72 20.94
CA VAL A 138 7.87 11.15 19.73
C VAL A 138 8.15 11.99 18.48
N ARG A 139 8.28 13.32 18.62
CA ARG A 139 8.65 14.19 17.49
C ARG A 139 10.06 13.89 16.99
N GLU A 140 11.02 13.78 17.90
CA GLU A 140 12.43 13.50 17.58
C GLU A 140 12.61 12.09 17.01
N GLU A 141 11.86 11.11 17.52
CA GLU A 141 11.80 9.75 16.95
C GLU A 141 11.38 9.76 15.47
N LEU A 142 10.43 10.64 15.12
CA LEU A 142 9.81 10.72 13.80
C LEU A 142 10.45 11.75 12.86
N GLU A 143 11.46 12.50 13.29
CA GLU A 143 12.02 13.65 12.56
C GLU A 143 12.43 13.28 11.12
N GLY A 144 13.17 12.19 10.94
CA GLY A 144 13.62 11.76 9.63
C GLY A 144 12.49 11.34 8.68
N ASN A 145 11.44 10.69 9.22
CA ASN A 145 10.23 10.37 8.46
C ASN A 145 9.45 11.65 8.08
N LEU A 146 9.29 12.57 9.04
CA LEU A 146 8.61 13.85 8.82
C LEU A 146 9.30 14.66 7.73
N ASP A 147 10.61 14.86 7.82
CA ASP A 147 11.37 15.66 6.87
C ASP A 147 11.25 15.12 5.43
N ALA A 148 11.46 13.81 5.26
CA ALA A 148 11.34 13.16 3.97
C ALA A 148 9.90 13.23 3.42
N THR A 149 8.91 12.96 4.25
CA THR A 149 7.49 13.00 3.87
C THR A 149 7.03 14.40 3.50
N ILE A 150 7.45 15.42 4.26
CA ILE A 150 7.14 16.82 3.98
C ILE A 150 7.76 17.25 2.65
N GLU A 151 9.04 16.93 2.42
CA GLU A 151 9.74 17.33 1.21
C GLU A 151 9.13 16.71 -0.05
N ILE A 152 8.82 15.41 -0.01
CA ILE A 152 8.21 14.69 -1.14
C ILE A 152 6.75 15.10 -1.31
N GLY A 153 5.98 15.24 -0.23
CA GLY A 153 4.58 15.66 -0.26
C GLY A 153 4.42 17.06 -0.87
N ARG A 154 5.29 18.02 -0.50
CA ARG A 154 5.33 19.35 -1.11
C ARG A 154 5.71 19.31 -2.58
N PHE A 155 6.61 18.40 -2.97
CA PHE A 155 6.95 18.21 -4.38
C PHE A 155 5.75 17.71 -5.20
N ILE A 156 5.01 16.71 -4.72
CA ILE A 156 3.79 16.22 -5.39
C ILE A 156 2.76 17.35 -5.50
N SER A 157 2.52 18.08 -4.40
CA SER A 157 1.59 19.21 -4.38
C SER A 157 1.96 20.30 -5.38
N LYS A 158 3.26 20.59 -5.53
CA LYS A 158 3.76 21.56 -6.52
C LYS A 158 3.53 21.08 -7.96
N GLU A 159 3.73 19.80 -8.25
CA GLU A 159 3.62 19.26 -9.61
C GLU A 159 2.15 19.04 -10.04
N MET A 160 1.25 18.71 -9.10
CA MET A 160 -0.15 18.35 -9.43
C MET A 160 -1.22 19.35 -8.96
N GLY A 161 -0.90 20.19 -7.98
CA GLY A 161 -1.88 20.94 -7.20
C GLY A 161 -2.52 20.08 -6.10
N SER A 162 -2.78 20.68 -4.93
CA SER A 162 -3.17 19.99 -3.69
C SER A 162 -4.48 19.19 -3.75
N GLU A 163 -5.37 19.48 -4.70
CA GLU A 163 -6.68 18.82 -4.83
C GLU A 163 -6.72 17.74 -5.93
N SER A 164 -5.62 17.54 -6.66
CA SER A 164 -5.59 16.69 -7.86
C SER A 164 -5.21 15.24 -7.60
N TYR A 165 -4.75 14.91 -6.38
CA TYR A 165 -4.27 13.58 -6.02
C TYR A 165 -4.73 13.18 -4.62
N GLY A 166 -4.70 11.87 -4.33
CA GLY A 166 -4.81 11.37 -2.95
C GLY A 166 -3.44 11.07 -2.36
N LEU A 167 -3.23 11.41 -1.09
CA LEU A 167 -1.97 11.20 -0.39
C LEU A 167 -2.12 10.19 0.75
N GLU A 168 -1.30 9.16 0.71
CA GLU A 168 -1.12 8.21 1.79
C GLU A 168 0.28 8.37 2.37
N VAL A 169 0.41 8.26 3.69
CA VAL A 169 1.69 8.34 4.40
C VAL A 169 1.80 7.20 5.41
N GLU A 170 3.02 6.82 5.78
CA GLU A 170 3.25 5.67 6.67
C GLU A 170 4.04 6.08 7.93
N VAL A 171 3.61 5.59 9.10
CA VAL A 171 4.27 5.83 10.39
C VAL A 171 4.44 4.54 11.20
N GLY A 172 5.63 4.41 11.80
CA GLY A 172 6.09 3.20 12.50
C GLY A 172 6.72 2.19 11.55
N GLU A 173 7.72 1.45 12.02
CA GLU A 173 8.40 0.45 11.18
C GLU A 173 7.56 -0.83 11.04
N VAL A 174 6.79 -0.94 9.97
CA VAL A 174 5.98 -2.12 9.68
C VAL A 174 6.85 -3.38 9.61
N GLY A 175 6.52 -4.36 10.44
CA GLY A 175 7.18 -5.67 10.47
C GLY A 175 8.42 -5.75 11.36
N ARG A 176 8.81 -4.66 12.05
CA ARG A 176 9.88 -4.69 13.05
C ARG A 176 9.40 -5.44 14.30
N LYS A 177 10.32 -6.18 14.93
CA LYS A 177 10.05 -6.94 16.15
C LYS A 177 11.07 -6.66 17.24
N ASP A 178 10.65 -6.73 18.49
CA ASP A 178 11.49 -6.79 19.68
C ASP A 178 11.26 -8.13 20.43
N GLU A 179 11.71 -8.21 21.69
CA GLU A 179 11.54 -9.40 22.54
C GLU A 179 10.06 -9.72 22.86
N GLU A 180 9.17 -8.72 22.75
CA GLU A 180 7.75 -8.82 23.12
C GLU A 180 6.83 -9.02 21.91
N GLY A 181 7.31 -8.77 20.69
CA GLY A 181 6.55 -9.03 19.46
C GLY A 181 6.80 -7.98 18.40
N PHE A 182 5.75 -7.61 17.65
CA PHE A 182 5.85 -6.51 16.69
C PHE A 182 5.89 -5.17 17.40
N ILE A 183 6.77 -4.28 16.97
CA ILE A 183 6.76 -2.88 17.41
C ILE A 183 5.58 -2.19 16.71
N LEU A 184 4.57 -1.82 17.49
CA LEU A 184 3.34 -1.25 16.98
C LEU A 184 3.36 0.27 17.09
N THR A 185 2.87 0.94 16.06
CA THR A 185 2.64 2.39 16.06
C THR A 185 1.72 2.77 17.21
N SER A 186 2.12 3.74 18.03
CA SER A 186 1.26 4.25 19.10
C SER A 186 0.25 5.29 18.58
N PRO A 187 -0.89 5.51 19.27
CA PRO A 187 -1.81 6.60 18.93
C PRO A 187 -1.15 7.99 18.97
N GLU A 188 -0.18 8.19 19.87
CA GLU A 188 0.58 9.43 19.99
C GLU A 188 1.54 9.65 18.82
N GLN A 189 2.21 8.59 18.34
CA GLN A 189 3.02 8.65 17.12
C GLN A 189 2.17 9.04 15.92
N ALA A 190 1.00 8.40 15.75
CA ALA A 190 0.09 8.72 14.66
C ALA A 190 -0.45 10.16 14.73
N SER A 191 -0.92 10.62 15.89
CA SER A 191 -1.45 11.97 16.04
C SER A 191 -0.37 13.04 15.89
N THR A 192 0.83 12.81 16.44
CA THR A 192 1.98 13.71 16.29
C THR A 192 2.38 13.80 14.82
N PHE A 193 2.53 12.67 14.13
CA PHE A 193 2.92 12.64 12.73
C PHE A 193 1.95 13.43 11.84
N ILE A 194 0.65 13.16 11.96
CA ILE A 194 -0.38 13.86 11.18
C ILE A 194 -0.46 15.36 11.54
N SER A 195 -0.34 15.71 12.82
CA SER A 195 -0.31 17.11 13.27
C SER A 195 0.84 17.88 12.64
N GLU A 196 2.05 17.31 12.65
CA GLU A 196 3.25 17.95 12.08
C GLU A 196 3.19 18.08 10.56
N LEU A 197 2.68 17.06 9.86
CA LEU A 197 2.44 17.16 8.41
C LEU A 197 1.45 18.28 8.07
N ASN A 198 0.33 18.35 8.78
CA ASN A 198 -0.67 19.40 8.57
C ASN A 198 -0.09 20.80 8.85
N ASN A 199 0.67 20.97 9.94
CA ASN A 199 1.37 22.22 10.25
C ASN A 199 2.37 22.62 9.15
N ALA A 200 2.96 21.64 8.46
CA ALA A 200 3.85 21.85 7.32
C ALA A 200 3.10 22.08 5.98
N GLY A 201 1.77 22.07 5.98
CA GLY A 201 0.93 22.22 4.78
C GLY A 201 0.86 20.97 3.91
N VAL A 202 1.14 19.79 4.47
CA VAL A 202 0.99 18.50 3.82
C VAL A 202 -0.18 17.78 4.48
N GLU A 203 -1.32 17.72 3.80
CA GLU A 203 -2.56 17.15 4.33
C GLU A 203 -2.82 15.77 3.69
N PRO A 204 -2.38 14.67 4.33
CA PRO A 204 -2.67 13.32 3.82
C PRO A 204 -4.15 12.97 3.95
N ASP A 205 -4.63 12.05 3.11
CA ASP A 205 -5.96 11.44 3.20
C ASP A 205 -5.92 10.14 4.00
N LEU A 206 -4.81 9.41 3.89
CA LEU A 206 -4.62 8.07 4.46
C LEU A 206 -3.35 7.96 5.30
N LEU A 207 -3.44 7.16 6.37
CA LEU A 207 -2.32 6.78 7.21
C LEU A 207 -2.18 5.25 7.24
N ALA A 208 -1.03 4.74 6.82
CA ALA A 208 -0.60 3.38 7.07
C ALA A 208 0.19 3.32 8.39
N THR A 209 0.01 2.23 9.14
CA THR A 209 0.59 2.08 10.49
C THR A 209 1.12 0.67 10.71
N ALA A 210 2.19 0.54 11.50
CA ALA A 210 2.62 -0.74 12.05
C ALA A 210 1.62 -1.24 13.10
N ASN A 211 0.77 -2.21 12.72
CA ASN A 211 -0.21 -2.83 13.61
C ASN A 211 -0.09 -4.35 13.70
N GLY A 212 1.10 -4.90 13.41
CA GLY A 212 1.36 -6.34 13.48
C GLY A 212 0.99 -7.10 12.21
N SER A 213 0.50 -6.42 11.17
CA SER A 213 0.35 -7.01 9.84
C SER A 213 1.70 -7.47 9.28
N THR A 214 1.72 -8.61 8.59
CA THR A 214 2.86 -9.06 7.80
C THR A 214 2.51 -9.02 6.31
N HIS A 215 3.47 -8.70 5.46
CA HIS A 215 3.29 -8.76 4.02
C HIS A 215 3.45 -10.19 3.49
N GLY A 216 2.39 -10.70 2.85
CA GLY A 216 2.41 -11.96 2.12
C GLY A 216 1.80 -13.13 2.88
N ASN A 217 2.14 -14.36 2.46
CA ASN A 217 1.68 -15.56 3.14
C ASN A 217 2.60 -15.86 4.33
N ILE A 218 2.02 -16.30 5.43
CA ILE A 218 2.74 -16.81 6.60
C ILE A 218 2.69 -18.35 6.55
N TYR A 219 3.79 -19.00 6.93
CA TYR A 219 3.90 -20.46 6.94
C TYR A 219 4.46 -20.96 8.27
N ASP A 220 4.05 -22.14 8.70
CA ASP A 220 4.66 -22.84 9.84
C ASP A 220 6.02 -23.48 9.48
N GLU A 221 6.66 -24.12 10.47
CA GLU A 221 7.95 -24.82 10.27
C GLU A 221 7.91 -25.94 9.22
N ARG A 222 6.71 -26.44 8.91
CA ARG A 222 6.46 -27.51 7.94
C ARG A 222 6.12 -26.95 6.55
N GLY A 223 6.09 -25.63 6.38
CA GLY A 223 5.72 -24.96 5.13
C GLY A 223 4.21 -24.94 4.88
N VAL A 224 3.39 -25.22 5.88
CA VAL A 224 1.92 -25.12 5.78
C VAL A 224 1.51 -23.66 5.98
N LYS A 225 0.68 -23.15 5.07
CA LYS A 225 0.17 -21.77 5.16
C LYS A 225 -0.70 -21.60 6.39
N ILE A 226 -0.42 -20.57 7.18
CA ILE A 226 -1.21 -20.20 8.37
C ILE A 226 -1.98 -18.90 8.14
N GLU A 227 -3.09 -18.75 8.85
CA GLU A 227 -3.91 -17.55 8.81
C GLU A 227 -3.21 -16.39 9.50
N GLN A 228 -3.29 -15.20 8.91
CA GLN A 228 -2.74 -13.99 9.50
C GLN A 228 -3.75 -13.37 10.45
N VAL A 229 -3.57 -13.69 11.73
CA VAL A 229 -4.34 -13.13 12.87
C VAL A 229 -3.52 -12.15 13.72
N SER A 230 -2.35 -11.73 13.23
CA SER A 230 -1.43 -10.84 13.94
C SER A 230 -1.78 -9.36 13.86
N ILE A 231 -2.81 -8.98 13.09
CA ILE A 231 -3.26 -7.59 12.98
C ILE A 231 -3.94 -7.20 14.29
N ASP A 232 -3.39 -6.21 14.98
CA ASP A 232 -3.95 -5.65 16.19
C ASP A 232 -5.07 -4.65 15.87
N ILE A 233 -6.29 -5.17 15.87
CA ILE A 233 -7.52 -4.41 15.62
C ILE A 233 -7.78 -3.37 16.70
N GLU A 234 -7.49 -3.67 17.96
CA GLU A 234 -7.70 -2.72 19.06
C GLU A 234 -6.70 -1.56 18.96
N ARG A 235 -5.43 -1.84 18.62
CA ARG A 235 -4.47 -0.79 18.30
C ARG A 235 -4.95 0.10 17.17
N THR A 236 -5.46 -0.50 16.10
CA THR A 236 -5.99 0.24 14.94
C THR A 236 -7.15 1.15 15.33
N LYS A 237 -8.10 0.66 16.15
CA LYS A 237 -9.21 1.47 16.68
C LYS A 237 -8.73 2.62 17.57
N ASN A 238 -7.72 2.39 18.40
CA ASN A 238 -7.15 3.40 19.27
C ASN A 238 -6.46 4.53 18.48
N ILE A 239 -5.73 4.17 17.42
CA ILE A 239 -5.14 5.16 16.50
C ILE A 239 -6.24 5.96 15.80
N ALA A 240 -7.24 5.28 15.21
CA ALA A 240 -8.34 5.96 14.53
C ALA A 240 -9.10 6.90 15.47
N LYS A 241 -9.32 6.49 16.73
CA LYS A 241 -9.89 7.34 17.77
C LYS A 241 -9.05 8.59 18.02
N ALA A 242 -7.74 8.47 18.19
CA ALA A 242 -6.86 9.61 18.41
C ALA A 242 -6.89 10.60 17.24
N LEU A 243 -6.91 10.12 16.00
CA LEU A 243 -7.05 10.95 14.80
C LEU A 243 -8.38 11.71 14.78
N ARG A 244 -9.49 11.06 15.16
CA ARG A 244 -10.80 11.73 15.26
C ARG A 244 -10.84 12.78 16.37
N GLU A 245 -10.29 12.46 17.54
CA GLU A 245 -10.31 13.37 18.70
C GLU A 245 -9.49 14.64 18.45
N MET A 246 -8.44 14.59 17.63
CA MET A 246 -7.73 15.78 17.16
C MET A 246 -8.41 16.51 15.99
N GLY A 247 -9.59 16.06 15.54
CA GLY A 247 -10.36 16.66 14.45
C GLY A 247 -9.84 16.33 13.04
N SER A 248 -9.00 15.31 12.89
CA SER A 248 -8.44 14.92 11.59
C SER A 248 -9.43 14.15 10.72
N HIS A 249 -9.38 14.42 9.41
CA HIS A 249 -10.12 13.67 8.40
C HIS A 249 -9.38 12.43 7.91
N VAL A 250 -8.11 12.26 8.27
CA VAL A 250 -7.26 11.13 7.88
C VAL A 250 -7.90 9.81 8.33
N ARG A 251 -7.84 8.80 7.47
CA ARG A 251 -8.32 7.44 7.75
C ARG A 251 -7.22 6.42 7.53
N ILE A 252 -7.41 5.21 8.05
CA ILE A 252 -6.39 4.18 8.02
C ILE A 252 -6.40 3.44 6.68
N ALA A 253 -5.21 3.28 6.10
CA ALA A 253 -4.92 2.30 5.06
C ALA A 253 -4.37 1.04 5.71
N GLN A 254 -5.11 -0.07 5.62
CA GLN A 254 -4.64 -1.35 6.15
C GLN A 254 -3.77 -2.05 5.12
N HIS A 255 -2.48 -2.12 5.42
CA HIS A 255 -1.52 -2.91 4.67
C HIS A 255 -1.55 -4.39 5.09
N GLY A 256 -0.96 -5.26 4.28
CA GLY A 256 -0.77 -6.67 4.65
C GLY A 256 -2.06 -7.45 4.92
N ILE A 257 -3.15 -7.24 4.15
CA ILE A 257 -4.41 -7.98 4.33
C ILE A 257 -4.33 -9.43 3.82
N THR A 258 -3.43 -9.72 2.89
CA THR A 258 -3.34 -11.09 2.33
C THR A 258 -3.08 -12.09 3.45
N GLY A 259 -3.91 -13.13 3.53
CA GLY A 259 -3.79 -14.17 4.56
C GLY A 259 -4.69 -13.93 5.77
N THR A 260 -5.25 -12.74 5.94
CA THR A 260 -6.30 -12.50 6.93
C THR A 260 -7.62 -13.12 6.46
N PRO A 261 -8.27 -13.96 7.27
CA PRO A 261 -9.56 -14.55 6.92
C PRO A 261 -10.64 -13.50 6.61
N LEU A 262 -11.38 -13.70 5.51
CA LEU A 262 -12.44 -12.78 5.07
C LEU A 262 -13.50 -12.52 6.16
N HIS A 263 -13.83 -13.52 6.97
CA HIS A 263 -14.80 -13.35 8.06
C HIS A 263 -14.28 -12.40 9.14
N LEU A 264 -12.97 -12.35 9.43
CA LEU A 264 -12.38 -11.39 10.36
C LEU A 264 -12.38 -9.98 9.77
N ILE A 265 -12.06 -9.83 8.49
CA ILE A 265 -12.17 -8.55 7.78
C ILE A 265 -13.63 -8.05 7.84
N ALA A 266 -14.59 -8.94 7.58
CA ALA A 266 -16.00 -8.59 7.59
C ALA A 266 -16.51 -8.26 9.00
N THR A 267 -16.05 -8.93 10.06
CA THR A 267 -16.67 -8.80 11.39
C THR A 267 -15.88 -7.93 12.37
N GLN A 268 -14.58 -7.75 12.17
CA GLN A 268 -13.71 -7.12 13.17
C GLN A 268 -13.06 -5.82 12.71
N PHE A 269 -12.81 -5.63 11.40
CA PHE A 269 -12.16 -4.42 10.93
C PHE A 269 -13.06 -3.20 11.20
N PRO A 270 -12.50 -2.09 11.75
CA PRO A 270 -13.28 -0.90 12.04
C PRO A 270 -13.57 -0.15 10.73
N ARG A 271 -14.63 -0.55 10.02
CA ARG A 271 -15.00 0.04 8.73
C ARG A 271 -15.38 1.51 8.90
N GLY A 272 -14.96 2.34 7.95
CA GLY A 272 -15.13 3.80 8.03
C GLY A 272 -13.99 4.50 8.77
N ASP A 273 -13.25 3.77 9.61
CA ASP A 273 -11.94 4.16 10.15
C ASP A 273 -10.80 3.63 9.29
N VAL A 274 -10.85 2.34 8.96
CA VAL A 274 -10.11 1.75 7.86
C VAL A 274 -10.97 1.92 6.61
N ILE A 275 -10.41 2.57 5.58
CA ILE A 275 -11.14 2.83 4.33
C ILE A 275 -10.42 2.31 3.07
N LYS A 276 -9.13 1.97 3.18
CA LYS A 276 -8.33 1.33 2.14
C LYS A 276 -7.74 0.03 2.67
N GLY A 277 -7.72 -1.01 1.84
CA GLY A 277 -7.10 -2.28 2.18
C GLY A 277 -6.24 -2.85 1.06
N ASN A 278 -4.94 -3.02 1.30
CA ASN A 278 -3.99 -3.49 0.29
C ASN A 278 -4.02 -5.02 0.17
N VAL A 279 -4.23 -5.51 -1.05
CA VAL A 279 -4.29 -6.93 -1.38
C VAL A 279 -3.34 -7.20 -2.55
N GLY A 280 -2.20 -7.82 -2.24
CA GLY A 280 -1.17 -8.10 -3.24
C GLY A 280 -0.94 -9.60 -3.45
N THR A 281 -0.39 -10.28 -2.46
CA THR A 281 0.04 -11.68 -2.59
C THR A 281 -1.11 -12.64 -2.87
N PHE A 282 -2.34 -12.30 -2.47
CA PHE A 282 -3.53 -13.08 -2.79
C PHE A 282 -3.72 -13.26 -4.30
N TRP A 283 -3.48 -12.21 -5.09
CA TRP A 283 -3.59 -12.26 -6.55
C TRP A 283 -2.52 -13.13 -7.19
N GLN A 284 -1.32 -13.19 -6.59
CA GLN A 284 -0.26 -14.09 -7.04
C GLN A 284 -0.62 -15.54 -6.73
N ASN A 285 -1.19 -15.81 -5.54
CA ASN A 285 -1.64 -17.14 -5.16
C ASN A 285 -2.65 -17.70 -6.17
N ILE A 286 -3.61 -16.88 -6.61
CA ILE A 286 -4.59 -17.29 -7.64
C ILE A 286 -3.89 -17.75 -8.93
N VAL A 287 -2.87 -17.03 -9.39
CA VAL A 287 -2.11 -17.44 -10.58
C VAL A 287 -1.40 -18.77 -10.37
N TRP A 288 -0.75 -18.96 -9.22
CA TRP A 288 -0.08 -20.22 -8.89
C TRP A 288 -1.06 -21.39 -8.78
N ASP A 289 -2.23 -21.18 -8.20
CA ASP A 289 -3.26 -22.21 -8.05
C ASP A 289 -3.82 -22.62 -9.42
N ILE A 290 -4.00 -21.66 -10.34
CA ILE A 290 -4.37 -21.95 -11.73
C ILE A 290 -3.27 -22.75 -12.43
N LEU A 291 -2.00 -22.35 -12.30
CA LEU A 291 -0.89 -23.08 -12.93
C LEU A 291 -0.79 -24.53 -12.42
N LYS A 292 -0.99 -24.77 -11.12
CA LYS A 292 -0.98 -26.13 -10.56
C LYS A 292 -2.07 -27.03 -11.13
N VAL A 293 -3.24 -26.47 -11.46
CA VAL A 293 -4.39 -27.24 -11.95
C VAL A 293 -4.31 -27.44 -13.46
N TYR A 294 -3.96 -26.39 -14.20
CA TYR A 294 -4.10 -26.38 -15.67
C TYR A 294 -2.76 -26.51 -16.41
N GLU A 295 -1.63 -26.18 -15.78
CA GLU A 295 -0.31 -26.08 -16.40
C GLU A 295 0.77 -26.70 -15.50
N ILE A 296 0.52 -27.92 -14.99
CA ILE A 296 1.36 -28.55 -13.95
C ILE A 296 2.83 -28.68 -14.38
N ASP A 297 3.09 -29.02 -15.64
CA ASP A 297 4.46 -29.14 -16.17
C ASP A 297 5.23 -27.80 -16.10
N LEU A 298 4.54 -26.69 -16.38
CA LEU A 298 5.13 -25.36 -16.26
C LEU A 298 5.36 -24.99 -14.78
N TYR A 299 4.39 -25.28 -13.91
CA TYR A 299 4.52 -25.07 -12.47
C TYR A 299 5.75 -25.80 -11.91
N GLU A 300 5.86 -27.11 -12.16
CA GLU A 300 6.97 -27.93 -11.67
C GLU A 300 8.33 -27.47 -12.22
N LYS A 301 8.36 -27.05 -13.50
CA LYS A 301 9.57 -26.48 -14.10
C LYS A 301 10.01 -25.19 -13.42
N ILE A 302 9.08 -24.29 -13.11
CA ILE A 302 9.36 -23.04 -12.40
C ILE A 302 9.82 -23.35 -10.97
N GLU A 303 9.09 -24.19 -10.24
CA GLU A 303 9.41 -24.57 -8.87
C GLU A 303 10.81 -25.19 -8.78
N LYS A 304 11.12 -26.16 -9.65
CA LYS A 304 12.44 -26.77 -9.74
C LYS A 304 13.53 -25.73 -10.00
N TRP A 305 13.34 -24.83 -10.96
CA TRP A 305 14.31 -23.78 -11.25
C TRP A 305 14.54 -22.85 -10.05
N VAL A 306 13.46 -22.45 -9.36
CA VAL A 306 13.55 -21.60 -8.17
C VAL A 306 14.34 -22.29 -7.06
N LEU A 307 14.04 -23.57 -6.78
CA LEU A 307 14.76 -24.35 -5.78
C LEU A 307 16.23 -24.54 -6.16
N GLU A 308 16.55 -24.84 -7.42
CA GLU A 308 17.93 -25.02 -7.86
C GLU A 308 18.76 -23.72 -7.79
N LYS A 309 18.14 -22.56 -8.07
CA LYS A 309 18.85 -21.27 -8.15
C LYS A 309 18.85 -20.48 -6.84
N TYR A 310 17.78 -20.58 -6.07
CA TYR A 310 17.52 -19.69 -4.94
C TYR A 310 17.18 -20.44 -3.65
N ALA A 311 17.28 -21.79 -3.61
CA ALA A 311 17.10 -22.50 -2.33
C ALA A 311 18.11 -21.97 -1.30
N GLY A 312 17.56 -21.37 -0.26
CA GLY A 312 18.25 -21.03 0.97
C GLY A 312 17.49 -21.58 2.16
N LYS A 313 18.00 -21.36 3.37
CA LYS A 313 17.20 -21.61 4.58
C LYS A 313 15.97 -20.70 4.50
N GLY A 314 14.76 -21.28 4.49
CA GLY A 314 13.52 -20.51 4.57
C GLY A 314 13.57 -19.56 5.77
N LYS A 315 12.91 -18.40 5.67
CA LYS A 315 12.79 -17.48 6.82
C LYS A 315 12.18 -18.28 7.98
N ARG A 316 12.99 -18.55 9.00
CA ARG A 316 12.51 -19.17 10.23
C ARG A 316 11.48 -18.23 10.82
N VAL A 317 10.23 -18.67 10.88
CA VAL A 317 9.27 -18.08 11.82
C VAL A 317 9.68 -18.61 13.20
N PRO A 318 10.03 -17.74 14.16
CA PRO A 318 10.25 -18.16 15.54
C PRO A 318 9.02 -18.83 16.14
#